data_AF-A0A2S5TF74-F1
#
_entry.id   AF-A0A2S5TF74-F1
#
_cell.length_a   1.000
_cell.length_b   1.000
_cell.length_c   1.000
_cell.angle_alpha   90.00
_cell.angle_beta   90.00
_cell.angle_gamma   90.00
#
_symmetry.space_group_name_H-M   'P 1'
#
loop_
_entity.id
_entity.type
_entity.pdbx_description
1 polymer ?
#
loop_
_entity_poly.entity_id
_entity_poly.type
_entity_poly.pdbx_seq_one_letter_code
_entity_poly.pdbx_strand_id
1 'polypeptide(L)'
;MEHLKQAIESELRLGRRLLARNAADAAFRHFERAHILSQRRTGDHVRSHAWMWRAGWRRRDAREVLGQTLRMLAALLFSRIWVPEGNTGGANVSAFRPMPLPEDLAAILRSR
;
A
#
# COMPACT_ATOMS: atom_id res chain seq x y z
N MET A 1 -1.18 -18.89 2.48
CA MET A 1 -0.42 -18.05 3.44
C MET A 1 0.95 -17.62 2.91
N GLU A 2 1.79 -18.54 2.42
CA GLU A 2 3.14 -18.23 1.89
C GLU A 2 3.09 -17.42 0.57
N HIS A 3 2.21 -17.78 -0.36
CA HIS A 3 2.05 -17.07 -1.64
C HIS A 3 1.68 -15.58 -1.47
N LEU A 4 0.79 -15.25 -0.52
CA LEU A 4 0.42 -13.86 -0.23
C LEU A 4 1.62 -13.06 0.29
N LYS A 5 2.39 -13.64 1.22
CA LYS A 5 3.60 -13.00 1.76
C LYS A 5 4.63 -12.73 0.65
N GLN A 6 4.85 -13.72 -0.23
CA GLN A 6 5.75 -13.59 -1.36
C GLN A 6 5.30 -12.50 -2.35
N ALA A 7 3.98 -12.40 -2.60
CA ALA A 7 3.43 -11.35 -3.46
C ALA A 7 3.65 -9.94 -2.86
N ILE A 8 3.36 -9.75 -1.57
CA ILE A 8 3.63 -8.49 -0.86
C ILE A 8 5.11 -8.13 -0.96
N GLU A 9 6.01 -9.07 -0.67
CA GLU A 9 7.46 -8.82 -0.75
C GLU A 9 7.92 -8.53 -2.18
N SER A 10 7.31 -9.16 -3.19
CA SER A 10 7.61 -8.89 -4.59
C SER A 10 7.28 -7.45 -4.97
N GLU A 11 6.06 -7.00 -4.65
CA GLU A 11 5.60 -5.63 -4.90
C GLU A 11 6.48 -4.60 -4.16
N LEU A 12 6.76 -4.83 -2.87
CA LEU A 12 7.65 -3.96 -2.10
C LEU A 12 9.08 -3.94 -2.66
N ARG A 13 9.63 -5.06 -3.15
CA ARG A 13 10.95 -5.09 -3.80
C ARG A 13 10.95 -4.33 -5.12
N LEU A 14 9.92 -4.49 -5.95
CA LEU A 14 9.79 -3.78 -7.23
C LEU A 14 9.68 -2.27 -7.00
N GLY A 15 8.79 -1.84 -6.10
CA GLY A 15 8.62 -0.44 -5.76
C GLY A 15 9.91 0.19 -5.22
N ARG A 16 10.63 -0.50 -4.32
CA ARG A 16 11.94 -0.04 -3.81
C ARG A 16 12.98 0.16 -4.91
N ARG A 17 13.08 -0.78 -5.85
CA ARG A 17 14.02 -0.69 -7.00
C ARG A 17 13.69 0.50 -7.89
N LEU A 18 12.41 0.73 -8.18
CA LEU A 18 11.97 1.88 -8.97
C LEU A 18 12.23 3.20 -8.24
N LEU A 19 11.97 3.25 -6.94
CA LEU A 19 12.21 4.44 -6.13
C LEU A 19 13.70 4.81 -6.07
N ALA A 20 14.58 3.80 -5.98
CA ALA A 20 16.03 3.99 -6.04
C ALA A 20 16.50 4.55 -7.41
N ARG A 21 15.75 4.30 -8.48
CA ARG A 21 15.98 4.83 -9.84
C ARG A 21 15.25 6.14 -10.10
N ASN A 22 14.76 6.82 -9.06
CA ASN A 22 13.96 8.05 -9.13
C ASN A 22 12.65 7.92 -9.93
N ALA A 23 12.16 6.71 -10.18
CA ALA A 23 10.87 6.45 -10.83
C ALA A 23 9.75 6.39 -9.78
N ALA A 24 9.49 7.51 -9.09
CA ALA A 24 8.66 7.54 -7.89
C ALA A 24 7.19 7.22 -8.15
N ASP A 25 6.60 7.65 -9.28
CA ASP A 25 5.20 7.34 -9.61
C ASP A 25 5.02 5.85 -9.94
N ALA A 26 5.97 5.26 -10.68
CA ALA A 26 5.97 3.82 -10.94
C ALA A 26 6.16 3.03 -9.64
N ALA A 27 7.04 3.47 -8.75
CA ALA A 27 7.22 2.87 -7.44
C ALA A 27 5.93 2.93 -6.60
N PHE A 28 5.22 4.06 -6.65
CA PHE A 28 3.98 4.27 -5.91
C PHE A 28 2.93 3.22 -6.26
N ARG A 29 2.76 2.90 -7.55
CA ARG A 29 1.81 1.86 -8.01
C ARG A 29 2.09 0.49 -7.39
N HIS A 30 3.36 0.11 -7.26
CA HIS A 30 3.73 -1.14 -6.57
C HIS A 30 3.43 -1.08 -5.06
N PHE A 31 3.57 0.09 -4.43
CA PHE A 31 3.22 0.26 -3.03
C PHE A 31 1.69 0.25 -2.81
N GLU A 32 0.88 0.76 -3.73
CA GLU A 32 -0.59 0.62 -3.72
C GLU A 32 -1.00 -0.85 -3.80
N ARG A 33 -0.35 -1.63 -4.66
CA ARG A 33 -0.61 -3.07 -4.80
C ARG A 33 -0.21 -3.84 -3.54
N ALA A 34 0.97 -3.54 -2.98
CA ALA A 34 1.40 -4.10 -1.70
C ALA A 34 0.42 -3.73 -0.56
N HIS A 35 -0.10 -2.50 -0.55
CA HIS A 35 -1.10 -2.03 0.39
C HIS A 35 -2.40 -2.86 0.28
N ILE A 36 -2.96 -3.02 -0.92
CA ILE A 36 -4.15 -3.86 -1.17
C ILE A 36 -3.95 -5.29 -0.66
N LEU A 37 -2.82 -5.91 -0.99
CA LEU A 37 -2.52 -7.29 -0.57
C LEU A 37 -2.35 -7.42 0.96
N SER A 38 -1.96 -6.34 1.64
CA SER A 38 -1.62 -6.34 3.06
C SER A 38 -2.71 -5.79 3.97
N GLN A 39 -3.88 -5.38 3.47
CA GLN A 39 -4.93 -4.72 4.27
C GLN A 39 -5.32 -5.49 5.55
N ARG A 40 -5.27 -6.83 5.54
CA ARG A 40 -5.55 -7.70 6.70
C ARG A 40 -4.32 -8.11 7.52
N ARG A 41 -3.14 -7.58 7.22
CA ARG A 41 -1.85 -7.90 7.85
C ARG A 41 -1.18 -6.61 8.32
N THR A 42 -1.50 -6.18 9.55
CA THR A 42 -1.11 -4.87 10.11
C THR A 42 0.34 -4.48 9.86
N GLY A 43 1.31 -5.37 10.12
CA GLY A 43 2.73 -5.06 9.92
C GLY A 43 3.07 -4.77 8.46
N ASP A 44 2.55 -5.57 7.54
CA ASP A 44 2.75 -5.39 6.09
C ASP A 44 1.98 -4.17 5.56
N HIS A 45 0.82 -3.89 6.14
CA HIS A 45 -0.02 -2.74 5.82
C HIS A 45 0.67 -1.42 6.17
N VAL A 46 1.16 -1.31 7.41
CA VAL A 46 1.93 -0.14 7.88
C VAL A 46 3.21 0.01 7.08
N ARG A 47 3.89 -1.10 6.77
CA ARG A 47 5.09 -1.08 5.92
C ARG A 47 4.80 -0.56 4.51
N SER A 48 3.67 -0.91 3.91
CA SER A 48 3.25 -0.37 2.62
C SER A 48 3.02 1.14 2.70
N HIS A 49 2.34 1.63 3.74
CA HIS A 49 2.18 3.07 3.98
C HIS A 49 3.51 3.80 4.18
N ALA A 50 4.48 3.21 4.87
CA ALA A 50 5.82 3.80 5.03
C ALA A 50 6.56 3.95 3.69
N TRP A 51 6.37 3.01 2.76
CA TRP A 51 6.94 3.13 1.41
C TRP A 51 6.19 4.15 0.54
N MET A 52 4.85 4.21 0.64
CA MET A 52 4.05 5.26 0.01
C MET A 52 4.46 6.65 0.52
N TRP A 53 4.71 6.80 1.82
CA TRP A 53 5.23 8.01 2.44
C TRP A 53 6.57 8.42 1.82
N ARG A 54 7.50 7.46 1.70
CA ARG A 54 8.83 7.73 1.11
C ARG A 54 8.75 8.10 -0.37
N ALA A 55 7.81 7.51 -1.10
CA ALA A 55 7.51 7.90 -2.48
C ALA A 55 6.90 9.31 -2.57
N GLY A 56 5.96 9.66 -1.68
CA GLY A 56 5.42 11.02 -1.56
C GLY A 56 6.52 12.05 -1.29
N TRP A 57 7.44 11.74 -0.37
CA TRP A 57 8.61 12.58 -0.11
C TRP A 57 9.47 12.79 -1.37
N ARG A 58 9.77 11.72 -2.11
CA ARG A 58 10.52 11.80 -3.38
C ARG A 58 9.79 12.59 -4.46
N ARG A 59 8.46 12.53 -4.48
CA ARG A 59 7.58 13.31 -5.38
C ARG A 59 7.40 14.76 -4.94
N ARG A 60 7.92 15.16 -3.76
CA ARG A 60 7.63 16.44 -3.09
C ARG A 60 6.12 16.67 -2.90
N ASP A 61 5.39 15.59 -2.70
CA ASP A 61 3.93 15.58 -2.50
C ASP A 61 3.62 15.66 -1.00
N ALA A 62 3.50 16.89 -0.49
CA ALA A 62 3.26 17.14 0.93
C ALA A 62 1.91 16.57 1.41
N ARG A 63 0.90 16.57 0.53
CA ARG A 63 -0.41 15.97 0.82
C ARG A 63 -0.26 14.46 1.06
N GLU A 64 0.52 13.78 0.22
CA GLU A 64 0.80 12.37 0.37
C GLU A 64 1.56 12.08 1.66
N VAL A 65 2.61 12.84 1.95
CA VAL A 65 3.42 12.70 3.18
C VAL A 65 2.54 12.83 4.44
N LEU A 66 1.69 13.86 4.51
CA LEU A 66 0.78 14.06 5.64
C LEU A 66 -0.28 12.93 5.72
N GLY A 67 -0.90 12.60 4.59
CA GLY A 67 -1.93 11.57 4.53
C GLY A 67 -1.41 10.20 4.97
N GLN A 68 -0.22 9.80 4.52
CA GLN A 68 0.41 8.54 4.92
C GLN A 68 0.82 8.54 6.40
N THR A 69 1.25 9.68 6.94
CA THR A 69 1.55 9.81 8.39
C THR A 69 0.31 9.52 9.23
N LEU A 70 -0.82 10.15 8.91
CA LEU A 70 -2.09 9.91 9.61
C LEU A 70 -2.57 8.46 9.44
N ARG A 71 -2.45 7.90 8.23
CA ARG A 71 -2.87 6.52 7.96
C ARG A 71 -2.01 5.48 8.65
N MET A 72 -0.70 5.69 8.79
CA MET A 72 0.15 4.80 9.58
C MET A 72 -0.29 4.77 11.05
N LEU A 73 -0.53 5.94 11.65
CA LEU A 73 -1.04 6.03 13.03
C LEU A 73 -2.39 5.33 13.16
N ALA A 74 -3.31 5.58 12.23
CA ALA A 74 -4.62 4.93 12.22
C ALA A 74 -4.51 3.41 12.04
N ALA A 75 -3.65 2.92 11.13
CA ALA A 75 -3.44 1.50 10.90
C ALA A 75 -2.81 0.80 12.12
N LEU A 76 -1.95 1.47 12.88
CA LEU A 76 -1.38 0.94 14.11
C LEU A 76 -2.42 0.85 15.23
N LEU A 77 -3.18 1.93 15.47
CA LEU A 77 -4.13 2.05 16.59
C LEU A 77 -5.45 1.31 16.32
N PHE A 78 -5.89 1.31 15.07
CA PHE A 78 -7.20 0.80 14.65
C PHE A 78 -7.06 -0.31 13.62
N SER A 79 -6.01 -1.12 13.68
CA SER A 79 -5.73 -2.23 12.76
C SER A 79 -6.88 -3.25 12.54
N ARG A 80 -7.89 -3.23 13.42
CA ARG A 80 -9.10 -4.06 13.33
C ARG A 80 -10.30 -3.35 12.67
N ILE A 81 -10.21 -2.06 12.38
CA ILE A 81 -11.23 -1.35 11.60
C ILE A 81 -11.08 -1.80 10.16
N TRP A 82 -12.18 -2.35 9.64
CA TRP A 82 -12.26 -2.88 8.28
C TRP A 82 -11.99 -1.77 7.25
N VAL A 83 -11.04 -2.03 6.35
CA VAL A 83 -10.76 -1.20 5.17
C VAL A 83 -11.31 -1.96 3.94
N PRO A 84 -12.04 -1.30 3.02
CA PRO A 84 -12.58 -1.97 1.86
C PRO A 84 -11.48 -2.56 0.98
N GLU A 85 -11.63 -3.82 0.60
CA GLU A 85 -10.69 -4.49 -0.30
C GLU A 85 -10.57 -3.72 -1.61
N GLY A 86 -9.33 -3.52 -2.09
CA GLY A 86 -9.04 -2.80 -3.33
C GLY A 86 -8.77 -1.29 -3.17
N ASN A 87 -8.97 -0.70 -1.98
CA ASN A 87 -8.54 0.68 -1.74
C ASN A 87 -7.02 0.81 -1.97
N THR A 88 -6.57 1.80 -2.73
CA THR A 88 -5.15 1.95 -3.07
C THR A 88 -4.33 2.58 -1.95
N GLY A 89 -4.96 3.23 -0.98
CA GLY A 89 -4.31 3.82 0.19
C GLY A 89 -3.69 5.20 -0.03
N GLY A 90 -3.75 5.79 -1.24
CA GLY A 90 -3.20 7.11 -1.56
C GLY A 90 -3.94 8.27 -0.90
N ALA A 91 -3.27 9.39 -0.58
CA ALA A 91 -3.87 10.56 0.11
C ALA A 91 -4.86 11.36 -0.75
N ASN A 92 -4.99 11.00 -2.02
CA ASN A 92 -5.98 11.52 -2.95
C ASN A 92 -7.34 10.81 -2.87
N VAL A 93 -7.46 9.66 -2.19
CA VAL A 93 -8.70 8.90 -2.03
C VAL A 93 -9.13 8.79 -0.57
N SER A 94 -10.44 8.65 -0.30
CA SER A 94 -10.93 8.36 1.05
C SER A 94 -10.49 6.97 1.50
N ALA A 95 -10.15 6.83 2.79
CA ALA A 95 -9.74 5.56 3.39
C ALA A 95 -10.86 4.50 3.39
N PHE A 96 -12.12 4.93 3.30
CA PHE A 96 -13.30 4.06 3.28
C PHE A 96 -13.90 3.93 1.87
N ARG A 97 -13.26 4.47 0.84
CA ARG A 97 -13.75 4.37 -0.54
C ARG A 97 -13.56 2.93 -1.05
N PRO A 98 -14.64 2.20 -1.41
CA PRO A 98 -14.52 0.95 -2.14
C PRO A 98 -13.95 1.23 -3.53
N MET A 99 -13.05 0.37 -3.99
CA MET A 99 -12.40 0.50 -5.28
C MET A 99 -12.30 -0.88 -5.94
N PRO A 100 -12.31 -0.98 -7.28
CA PRO A 100 -12.14 -2.25 -7.96
C PRO A 100 -10.85 -2.94 -7.54
N LEU A 101 -10.94 -4.21 -7.15
CA LEU A 101 -9.79 -5.05 -6.85
C LEU A 101 -9.17 -5.54 -8.16
N PRO A 102 -7.89 -5.23 -8.46
CA PRO A 102 -7.23 -5.76 -9.66
C PRO A 102 -7.29 -7.29 -9.70
N GLU A 103 -7.62 -7.86 -10.86
CA GLU A 103 -7.92 -9.29 -10.99
C GLU A 103 -6.73 -10.18 -10.59
N ASP A 104 -5.53 -9.74 -10.89
CA ASP A 104 -4.29 -10.41 -10.53
C ASP A 104 -4.07 -10.46 -9.01
N LEU A 105 -4.42 -9.38 -8.30
CA LEU A 105 -4.40 -9.35 -6.84
C LEU A 105 -5.55 -10.17 -6.24
N ALA A 106 -6.72 -10.15 -6.87
CA ALA A 106 -7.88 -10.94 -6.45
C ALA A 106 -7.58 -12.44 -6.48
N ALA A 107 -6.86 -12.92 -7.51
CA ALA A 107 -6.43 -14.31 -7.58
C ALA A 107 -5.57 -14.70 -6.37
N ILE A 108 -4.60 -13.87 -6.00
CA ILE A 108 -3.71 -14.09 -4.84
C ILE A 108 -4.49 -14.08 -3.53
N LEU A 109 -5.44 -13.15 -3.37
CA LEU A 109 -6.25 -13.03 -2.15
C LEU A 109 -7.28 -14.15 -2.00
N ARG A 110 -7.73 -14.77 -3.09
CA ARG A 110 -8.60 -15.97 -3.04
C ARG A 110 -7.82 -17.24 -2.69
N SER A 111 -6.54 -17.32 -3.05
CA SER A 111 -5.66 -18.47 -2.77
C SER A 111 -4.91 -18.38 -1.43
N ARG A 112 -5.35 -17.52 -0.50
CA ARG A 112 -4.59 -17.16 0.71
C ARG A 112 -4.78 -18.10 1.89
#